data_AF-A0A0P8B6Y5-F1
#
_entry.id   AF-A0A0P8B6Y5-F1
#
_cell.length_a   1.000
_cell.length_b   1.000
_cell.length_c   1.000
_cell.angle_alpha   90.00
_cell.angle_beta   90.00
_cell.angle_gamma   90.00
#
_symmetry.space_group_name_H-M   'P 1'
#
loop_
_entity.id
_entity.type
_entity.pdbx_description
1 polymer ?
#
loop_
_entity_poly.entity_id
_entity_poly.type
_entity_poly.pdbx_seq_one_letter_code
_entity_poly.pdbx_strand_id
1 'polypeptide(L)'
;MSLLSNWTWPTRLRDKGIIGMNRRNIRYIGRYNNRRLYPLVDDKLKTKLLAQRYGITTPALIGTVTTQFGVKHIGETLVGHHGFVIKPAKGSGGKGILVIESVDGEAFIKPSGARLSITDIERHVSNILSGLYSLGGSPDVALIETLINFDESLMAYSYEGVPDIRVIVFKGYPVMSMMRLSTAASDGKANLHQGAVGVGLNMATGEALRGVQFDRPCYAHPDTGHDLASLKVPQWKTLLDLAAGCYEMTGLGYLGTDMVLDRKHGPMLLELNARPGLAIQMTNGEGLRRRLDLIERQPDGVSVEKRVAFAQHHFARTSELTTDSPDTSSATA
;
A
#
# COMPACT_ATOMS: atom_id res chain seq x y z
N MET A 1 19.01 -12.45 32.37
CA MET A 1 18.92 -11.35 31.38
C MET A 1 17.93 -10.32 31.92
N SER A 2 18.36 -9.07 32.09
CA SER A 2 17.57 -8.03 32.78
C SER A 2 16.26 -7.74 32.05
N LEU A 3 15.13 -7.81 32.74
CA LEU A 3 13.78 -7.43 32.25
C LEU A 3 13.74 -6.01 31.64
N LEU A 4 14.71 -5.14 31.95
CA LEU A 4 14.84 -3.78 31.43
C LEU A 4 15.47 -3.69 30.03
N SER A 5 16.08 -4.76 29.50
CA SER A 5 16.74 -4.71 28.18
C SER A 5 15.76 -4.55 27.01
N ASN A 6 14.48 -4.83 27.24
CA ASN A 6 13.42 -4.74 26.23
C ASN A 6 12.65 -3.40 26.28
N TRP A 7 13.02 -2.49 27.17
CA TRP A 7 12.32 -1.23 27.38
C TRP A 7 13.17 -0.04 26.91
N THR A 8 12.50 1.01 26.44
CA THR A 8 13.15 2.25 26.02
C THR A 8 12.50 3.44 26.72
N TRP A 9 13.28 4.48 26.96
CA TRP A 9 12.79 5.72 27.56
C TRP A 9 11.99 6.53 26.53
N PRO A 10 10.89 7.21 26.94
CA PRO A 10 10.13 8.08 26.04
C PRO A 10 10.97 9.19 25.38
N THR A 11 12.03 9.64 26.03
CA THR A 11 13.00 10.59 25.47
C THR A 11 13.72 10.01 24.25
N ARG A 12 14.20 8.76 24.33
CA ARG A 12 14.83 8.08 23.18
C ARG A 12 13.89 7.96 21.98
N LEU A 13 12.60 7.68 22.21
CA LEU A 13 11.59 7.64 21.14
C LEU A 13 11.40 9.03 20.50
N ARG A 14 11.37 10.08 21.33
CA ARG A 14 11.28 11.47 20.88
C ARG A 14 12.51 11.91 20.09
N ASP A 15 13.69 11.51 20.54
CA ASP A 15 14.96 11.81 19.87
C ASP A 15 15.02 11.10 18.51
N LYS A 16 14.54 9.86 18.42
CA LYS A 16 14.31 9.14 17.15
C LYS A 16 13.21 9.75 16.28
N GLY A 17 12.51 10.78 16.76
CA GLY A 17 11.46 11.48 16.01
C GLY A 17 10.17 10.68 15.88
N ILE A 18 9.96 9.64 16.70
CA ILE A 18 8.78 8.77 16.63
C ILE A 18 7.54 9.59 16.98
N ILE A 19 6.55 9.58 16.09
CA ILE A 19 5.25 10.19 16.36
C ILE A 19 4.22 9.11 16.69
N GLY A 20 3.31 9.43 17.62
CA GLY A 20 2.13 8.62 17.90
C GLY A 20 0.89 9.09 17.14
N MET A 21 -0.19 8.30 17.23
CA MET A 21 -1.45 8.57 16.51
C MET A 21 -2.05 9.94 16.84
N ASN A 22 -1.97 10.39 18.10
CA ASN A 22 -2.51 11.70 18.51
C ASN A 22 -1.80 12.85 17.79
N ARG A 23 -0.46 12.83 17.74
CA ARG A 23 0.30 13.84 17.01
C ARG A 23 -0.01 13.76 15.50
N ARG A 24 -0.05 12.56 14.91
CA ARG A 24 -0.44 12.38 13.51
C ARG A 24 -1.81 12.99 13.21
N ASN A 25 -2.81 12.64 14.01
CA ASN A 25 -4.20 13.05 13.81
C ASN A 25 -4.38 14.56 14.00
N ILE A 26 -3.79 15.15 15.04
CA ILE A 26 -4.00 16.56 15.37
C ILE A 26 -3.08 17.48 14.55
N ARG A 27 -1.77 17.21 14.54
CA ARG A 27 -0.78 18.13 13.96
C ARG A 27 -0.69 18.06 12.45
N TYR A 28 -0.90 16.87 11.87
CA TYR A 28 -0.71 16.66 10.43
C TYR A 28 -2.05 16.48 9.72
N ILE A 29 -2.82 15.45 10.06
CA ILE A 29 -4.11 15.19 9.39
C ILE A 29 -5.10 16.33 9.62
N GLY A 30 -5.39 16.68 10.88
CA GLY A 30 -6.39 17.70 11.21
C GLY A 30 -6.04 19.10 10.70
N ARG A 31 -4.74 19.39 10.55
CA ARG A 31 -4.26 20.68 10.05
C ARG A 31 -4.21 20.76 8.52
N TYR A 32 -3.78 19.69 7.85
CA TYR A 32 -3.46 19.71 6.43
C TYR A 32 -4.46 18.95 5.54
N ASN A 33 -5.44 18.24 6.13
CA ASN A 33 -6.48 17.56 5.39
C ASN A 33 -7.84 18.20 5.66
N ASN A 34 -8.40 18.89 4.66
CA ASN A 34 -9.79 19.34 4.74
C ASN A 34 -10.73 18.14 4.75
N ARG A 35 -11.55 18.00 5.80
CA ARG A 35 -12.48 16.88 5.98
C ARG A 35 -13.46 16.70 4.82
N ARG A 36 -13.81 17.76 4.09
CA ARG A 36 -14.69 17.70 2.91
C ARG A 36 -14.09 16.87 1.77
N LEU A 37 -12.76 16.69 1.76
CA LEU A 37 -12.03 15.93 0.74
C LEU A 37 -11.86 14.44 1.09
N TYR A 38 -12.24 14.01 2.29
CA TYR A 38 -12.08 12.59 2.70
C TYR A 38 -12.86 11.62 1.81
N PRO A 39 -14.06 11.95 1.30
CA PRO A 39 -14.74 11.10 0.34
C PRO A 39 -13.96 10.82 -0.95
N LEU A 40 -12.92 11.61 -1.28
CA LEU A 40 -12.07 11.36 -2.44
C LEU A 40 -11.13 10.16 -2.26
N VAL A 41 -10.93 9.69 -1.03
CA VAL A 41 -10.04 8.56 -0.71
C VAL A 41 -10.74 7.43 0.05
N ASP A 42 -11.83 7.73 0.77
CA ASP A 42 -12.63 6.73 1.48
C ASP A 42 -13.56 5.94 0.53
N ASP A 43 -13.73 6.38 -0.72
CA ASP A 43 -14.56 5.75 -1.76
C ASP A 43 -13.69 5.41 -2.98
N LYS A 44 -13.44 4.12 -3.20
CA LYS A 44 -12.54 3.65 -4.25
C LYS A 44 -13.00 4.05 -5.65
N LEU A 45 -14.31 4.19 -5.90
CA LEU A 45 -14.81 4.63 -7.21
C LEU A 45 -14.47 6.10 -7.44
N LYS A 46 -14.67 6.95 -6.43
CA LYS A 46 -14.27 8.36 -6.52
C LYS A 46 -12.77 8.51 -6.70
N THR A 47 -11.97 7.76 -5.94
CA THR A 47 -10.51 7.70 -6.10
C THR A 47 -10.15 7.35 -7.54
N LYS A 48 -10.80 6.34 -8.11
CA LYS A 48 -10.53 5.84 -9.46
C LYS A 48 -10.80 6.87 -10.55
N LEU A 49 -12.00 7.43 -10.54
CA LEU A 49 -12.42 8.44 -11.52
C LEU A 49 -11.56 9.70 -11.42
N LEU A 50 -11.13 10.04 -10.20
CA LEU A 50 -10.21 11.14 -9.97
C LEU A 50 -8.80 10.83 -10.50
N ALA A 51 -8.28 9.63 -10.25
CA ALA A 51 -7.00 9.18 -10.78
C ALA A 51 -6.93 9.24 -12.30
N GLN A 52 -7.99 8.78 -12.99
CA GLN A 52 -8.08 8.88 -14.45
C GLN A 52 -7.99 10.33 -14.95
N ARG A 53 -8.66 11.28 -14.29
CA ARG A 53 -8.59 12.70 -14.67
C ARG A 53 -7.21 13.32 -14.48
N TYR A 54 -6.45 12.84 -13.50
CA TYR A 54 -5.10 13.34 -13.20
C TYR A 54 -3.99 12.52 -13.87
N GLY A 55 -4.33 11.55 -14.73
CA GLY A 55 -3.34 10.70 -15.39
C GLY A 55 -2.57 9.78 -14.43
N ILE A 56 -3.14 9.48 -13.26
CA ILE A 56 -2.56 8.56 -12.29
C ILE A 56 -2.92 7.13 -12.71
N THR A 57 -1.90 6.32 -13.02
CA THR A 57 -2.06 4.93 -13.42
C THR A 57 -2.75 4.12 -12.33
N THR A 58 -3.79 3.38 -12.70
CA THR A 58 -4.55 2.46 -11.83
C THR A 58 -4.99 1.25 -12.67
N PRO A 59 -5.39 0.12 -12.06
CA PRO A 59 -5.98 -1.01 -12.81
C PRO A 59 -7.14 -0.54 -13.69
N ALA A 60 -7.40 -1.10 -14.88
CA ALA A 60 -8.51 -0.56 -15.69
C ALA A 60 -9.87 -0.86 -15.04
N LEU A 61 -10.78 0.12 -15.02
CA LEU A 61 -12.16 -0.09 -14.58
C LEU A 61 -12.92 -0.76 -15.74
N ILE A 62 -13.42 -1.96 -15.50
CA ILE A 62 -14.26 -2.71 -16.45
C ILE A 62 -15.70 -2.19 -16.35
N GLY A 63 -16.20 -2.02 -15.13
CA GLY A 63 -17.55 -1.55 -14.90
C GLY A 63 -17.89 -1.33 -13.44
N THR A 64 -19.11 -0.87 -13.20
CA THR A 64 -19.65 -0.67 -11.85
C THR A 64 -21.09 -1.14 -11.79
N VAL A 65 -21.48 -1.77 -10.69
CA VAL A 65 -22.88 -2.09 -10.40
C VAL A 65 -23.31 -1.27 -9.19
N THR A 66 -24.37 -0.49 -9.36
CA THR A 66 -24.87 0.47 -8.34
C THR A 66 -26.28 0.13 -7.85
N THR A 67 -26.98 -0.81 -8.50
CA THR A 67 -28.37 -1.15 -8.19
C THR A 67 -28.60 -2.66 -8.24
N GLN A 68 -29.58 -3.14 -7.49
CA GLN A 68 -29.98 -4.56 -7.49
C GLN A 68 -30.50 -5.02 -8.86
N PHE A 69 -31.14 -4.13 -9.62
CA PHE A 69 -31.53 -4.42 -11.00
C PHE A 69 -30.31 -4.64 -11.89
N GLY A 70 -29.28 -3.80 -11.75
CA GLY A 70 -28.04 -3.91 -12.52
C GLY A 70 -27.26 -5.21 -12.27
N VAL A 71 -27.49 -5.90 -11.15
CA VAL A 71 -26.87 -7.20 -10.85
C VAL A 71 -27.17 -8.22 -11.95
N LYS A 72 -28.41 -8.24 -12.47
CA LYS A 72 -28.85 -9.18 -13.51
C LYS A 72 -28.13 -8.99 -14.85
N HIS A 73 -27.53 -7.83 -15.07
CA HIS A 73 -26.80 -7.48 -16.29
C HIS A 73 -25.28 -7.59 -16.12
N ILE A 74 -24.80 -8.07 -14.96
CA ILE A 74 -23.36 -8.15 -14.74
C ILE A 74 -22.70 -9.12 -15.72
N GLY A 75 -23.37 -10.20 -16.11
CA GLY A 75 -22.86 -11.15 -17.10
C GLY A 75 -22.42 -10.46 -18.39
N GLU A 76 -23.22 -9.52 -18.90
CA GLU A 76 -22.93 -8.72 -20.10
C GLU A 76 -21.65 -7.87 -19.93
N THR A 77 -21.43 -7.32 -18.73
CA THR A 77 -20.22 -6.53 -18.40
C THR A 77 -18.96 -7.41 -18.32
N LEU A 78 -19.10 -8.69 -18.01
CA LEU A 78 -17.99 -9.63 -17.84
C LEU A 78 -17.59 -10.34 -19.14
N VAL A 79 -18.42 -10.28 -20.20
CA VAL A 79 -18.12 -10.91 -21.48
C VAL A 79 -16.80 -10.39 -22.06
N GLY A 80 -15.96 -11.29 -22.54
CA GLY A 80 -14.67 -10.96 -23.16
C GLY A 80 -13.54 -10.65 -22.17
N HIS A 81 -13.81 -10.61 -20.86
CA HIS A 81 -12.78 -10.48 -19.84
C HIS A 81 -12.34 -11.85 -19.33
N HIS A 82 -11.07 -12.17 -19.50
CA HIS A 82 -10.51 -13.45 -19.05
C HIS A 82 -10.23 -13.51 -17.55
N GLY A 83 -10.17 -12.38 -16.85
CA GLY A 83 -9.96 -12.32 -15.40
C GLY A 83 -10.20 -10.91 -14.87
N PHE A 84 -10.69 -10.78 -13.64
CA PHE A 84 -11.10 -9.51 -13.04
C PHE A 84 -11.20 -9.59 -11.52
N VAL A 85 -11.26 -8.43 -10.88
CA VAL A 85 -11.53 -8.27 -9.45
C VAL A 85 -12.86 -7.55 -9.25
N ILE A 86 -13.73 -8.09 -8.41
CA ILE A 86 -14.93 -7.40 -7.91
C ILE A 86 -14.68 -6.94 -6.48
N LYS A 87 -14.88 -5.67 -6.17
CA LYS A 87 -14.66 -5.13 -4.82
C LYS A 87 -15.66 -4.03 -4.43
N PRO A 88 -16.00 -3.92 -3.12
CA PRO A 88 -16.79 -2.82 -2.59
C PRO A 88 -16.04 -1.47 -2.64
N ALA A 89 -16.74 -0.39 -2.99
CA ALA A 89 -16.17 0.95 -3.02
C ALA A 89 -15.71 1.41 -1.64
N LYS A 90 -16.48 1.11 -0.59
CA LYS A 90 -16.24 1.55 0.80
C LYS A 90 -15.81 0.42 1.74
N GLY A 91 -15.52 -0.77 1.19
CA GLY A 91 -15.05 -1.90 2.00
C GLY A 91 -13.68 -1.68 2.64
N SER A 92 -13.42 -2.39 3.74
CA SER A 92 -12.19 -2.26 4.53
C SER A 92 -11.53 -3.61 4.82
N GLY A 93 -10.20 -3.61 4.98
CA GLY A 93 -9.43 -4.81 5.38
C GLY A 93 -9.50 -5.97 4.39
N GLY A 94 -9.69 -5.70 3.10
CA GLY A 94 -9.79 -6.72 2.05
C GLY A 94 -11.12 -7.49 2.01
N LYS A 95 -12.08 -7.17 2.88
CA LYS A 95 -13.39 -7.84 2.88
C LYS A 95 -14.18 -7.51 1.63
N GLY A 96 -14.87 -8.52 1.08
CA GLY A 96 -15.71 -8.38 -0.11
C GLY A 96 -14.95 -8.35 -1.44
N ILE A 97 -13.62 -8.49 -1.42
CA ILE A 97 -12.83 -8.64 -2.64
C ILE A 97 -13.01 -10.07 -3.17
N LEU A 98 -13.49 -10.18 -4.40
CA LEU A 98 -13.57 -11.43 -5.15
C LEU A 98 -12.65 -11.34 -6.36
N VAL A 99 -11.65 -12.21 -6.40
CA VAL A 99 -10.70 -12.30 -7.51
C VAL A 99 -11.10 -13.49 -8.39
N ILE A 100 -11.28 -13.23 -9.68
CA ILE A 100 -11.47 -14.23 -10.73
C ILE A 100 -10.21 -14.22 -11.58
N GLU A 101 -9.45 -15.30 -11.51
CA GLU A 101 -8.18 -15.46 -12.23
C GLU A 101 -8.39 -15.81 -13.70
N SER A 102 -9.34 -16.71 -13.97
CA SER A 102 -9.65 -17.17 -15.32
C SER A 102 -11.16 -17.42 -15.50
N VAL A 103 -11.61 -17.41 -16.76
CA VAL A 103 -12.96 -17.81 -17.17
C VAL A 103 -12.85 -18.99 -18.12
N ASP A 104 -13.57 -20.07 -17.83
CA ASP A 104 -13.57 -21.34 -18.58
C ASP A 104 -15.01 -21.75 -18.90
N GLY A 105 -15.43 -21.50 -20.14
CA GLY A 105 -16.83 -21.60 -20.55
C GLY A 105 -17.71 -20.64 -19.73
N GLU A 106 -18.66 -21.19 -18.98
CA GLU A 106 -19.56 -20.43 -18.10
C GLU A 106 -19.05 -20.33 -16.65
N ALA A 107 -17.90 -20.93 -16.34
CA ALA A 107 -17.35 -20.97 -14.99
C ALA A 107 -16.32 -19.85 -14.77
N PHE A 108 -16.46 -19.14 -13.65
CA PHE A 108 -15.49 -18.16 -13.16
C PHE A 108 -14.57 -18.84 -12.13
N ILE A 109 -13.27 -18.88 -12.41
CA ILE A 109 -12.29 -19.62 -11.61
C ILE A 109 -11.55 -18.66 -10.68
N LYS A 110 -11.59 -18.93 -9.38
CA LYS A 110 -10.79 -18.24 -8.36
C LYS A 110 -9.33 -18.73 -8.38
N PRO A 111 -8.35 -17.95 -7.87
CA PRO A 111 -6.97 -18.42 -7.68
C PRO A 111 -6.84 -19.73 -6.89
N SER A 112 -7.80 -20.03 -6.00
CA SER A 112 -7.84 -21.29 -5.25
C SER A 112 -8.30 -22.50 -6.08
N GLY A 113 -8.53 -22.35 -7.39
CA GLY A 113 -9.14 -23.34 -8.28
C GLY A 113 -10.65 -23.53 -8.12
N ALA A 114 -11.29 -22.81 -7.18
CA ALA A 114 -12.73 -22.91 -6.96
C ALA A 114 -13.50 -22.31 -8.14
N ARG A 115 -14.48 -23.07 -8.66
CA ARG A 115 -15.33 -22.68 -9.78
C ARG A 115 -16.62 -22.04 -9.27
N LEU A 116 -16.96 -20.88 -9.80
CA LEU A 116 -18.18 -20.12 -9.49
C LEU A 116 -19.07 -20.01 -10.73
N SER A 117 -20.38 -20.03 -10.51
CA SER A 117 -21.38 -19.73 -11.54
C SER A 117 -21.66 -18.22 -11.61
N ILE A 118 -22.33 -17.76 -12.67
CA ILE A 118 -22.82 -16.38 -12.76
C ILE A 118 -23.72 -16.01 -11.56
N THR A 119 -24.56 -16.94 -11.10
CA THR A 119 -25.44 -16.74 -9.94
C THR A 119 -24.65 -16.49 -8.65
N ASP A 120 -23.46 -17.09 -8.50
CA ASP A 120 -22.59 -16.84 -7.36
C ASP A 120 -21.97 -15.43 -7.42
N ILE A 121 -21.59 -14.99 -8.63
CA ILE A 121 -21.12 -13.62 -8.87
C ILE A 121 -22.23 -12.60 -8.57
N GLU A 122 -23.44 -12.83 -9.08
CA GLU A 122 -24.61 -11.99 -8.82
C GLU A 122 -24.91 -11.88 -7.32
N ARG A 123 -24.89 -13.01 -6.60
CA ARG A 123 -25.07 -13.04 -5.15
C ARG A 123 -23.99 -12.23 -4.42
N HIS A 124 -22.73 -12.39 -4.80
CA HIS A 124 -21.62 -11.63 -4.21
C HIS A 124 -21.78 -10.12 -4.41
N VAL A 125 -22.17 -9.71 -5.62
CA VAL A 125 -22.41 -8.30 -5.95
C VAL A 125 -23.61 -7.76 -5.18
N SER A 126 -24.70 -8.53 -5.06
CA SER A 126 -25.86 -8.16 -4.26
C SER A 126 -25.49 -7.95 -2.78
N ASN A 127 -24.61 -8.79 -2.24
CA ASN A 127 -24.06 -8.64 -0.88
C ASN A 127 -23.19 -7.38 -0.72
N ILE A 128 -22.43 -6.99 -1.75
CA ILE A 128 -21.71 -5.71 -1.75
C ILE A 128 -22.72 -4.55 -1.67
N LEU A 129 -23.73 -4.56 -2.55
CA LEU A 129 -24.74 -3.50 -2.63
C LEU A 129 -25.55 -3.35 -1.34
N SER A 130 -25.83 -4.45 -0.64
CA SER A 130 -26.53 -4.42 0.66
C SER A 130 -25.68 -3.85 1.79
N GLY A 131 -24.39 -3.61 1.55
CA GLY A 131 -23.46 -3.07 2.54
C GLY A 131 -22.81 -4.12 3.43
N LEU A 132 -22.91 -5.43 3.11
CA LEU A 132 -22.36 -6.52 3.94
C LEU A 132 -20.88 -6.32 4.26
N TYR A 133 -20.11 -5.74 3.33
CA TYR A 133 -18.68 -5.52 3.46
C TYR A 133 -18.30 -4.06 3.80
N SER A 134 -19.29 -3.17 3.87
CA SER A 134 -19.11 -1.75 4.16
C SER A 134 -19.08 -1.48 5.66
N LEU A 135 -18.25 -0.52 6.08
CA LEU A 135 -18.26 -0.04 7.46
C LEU A 135 -19.64 0.51 7.81
N GLY A 136 -20.33 -0.12 8.77
CA GLY A 136 -21.65 0.29 9.23
C GLY A 136 -22.83 -0.21 8.39
N GLY A 137 -22.63 -1.15 7.46
CA GLY A 137 -23.74 -1.79 6.73
C GLY A 137 -24.45 -0.88 5.72
N SER A 138 -23.86 0.28 5.38
CA SER A 138 -24.48 1.21 4.44
C SER A 138 -24.41 0.69 3.00
N PRO A 139 -25.42 0.99 2.14
CA PRO A 139 -25.38 0.64 0.73
C PRO A 139 -24.09 1.09 0.03
N ASP A 140 -23.59 0.23 -0.85
CA ASP A 140 -22.31 0.42 -1.55
C ASP A 140 -22.42 0.22 -3.06
N VAL A 141 -21.30 0.43 -3.75
CA VAL A 141 -21.13 0.16 -5.18
C VAL A 141 -20.13 -0.98 -5.35
N ALA A 142 -20.43 -1.91 -6.25
CA ALA A 142 -19.47 -2.92 -6.67
C ALA A 142 -18.66 -2.39 -7.85
N LEU A 143 -17.34 -2.36 -7.70
CA LEU A 143 -16.39 -2.04 -8.77
C LEU A 143 -15.86 -3.32 -9.37
N ILE A 144 -15.75 -3.36 -10.70
CA ILE A 144 -15.14 -4.44 -11.46
C ILE A 144 -13.90 -3.89 -12.14
N GLU A 145 -12.73 -4.44 -11.82
CA GLU A 145 -11.44 -3.98 -12.34
C GLU A 145 -10.66 -5.11 -12.99
N THR A 146 -9.75 -4.79 -13.90
CA THR A 146 -8.80 -5.76 -14.43
C THR A 146 -7.89 -6.31 -13.34
N LEU A 147 -7.43 -7.55 -13.51
CA LEU A 147 -6.34 -8.09 -12.68
C LEU A 147 -5.07 -7.25 -12.87
N ILE A 148 -4.27 -7.19 -11.80
CA ILE A 148 -2.90 -6.69 -11.86
C ILE A 148 -2.02 -7.90 -12.16
N ASN A 149 -1.15 -7.79 -13.16
CA ASN A 149 -0.18 -8.82 -13.50
C ASN A 149 1.14 -8.49 -12.81
N PHE A 150 1.46 -9.17 -11.72
CA PHE A 150 2.60 -8.82 -10.89
C PHE A 150 3.93 -9.00 -11.59
N ASP A 151 4.89 -8.15 -11.22
CA ASP A 151 6.28 -8.37 -11.56
C ASP A 151 6.83 -9.59 -10.79
N GLU A 152 7.29 -10.59 -11.54
CA GLU A 152 7.80 -11.86 -11.00
C GLU A 152 8.95 -11.64 -10.02
N SER A 153 9.72 -10.54 -10.18
CA SER A 153 10.83 -10.21 -9.28
C SER A 153 10.40 -9.97 -7.84
N LEU A 154 9.13 -9.62 -7.60
CA LEU A 154 8.58 -9.34 -6.27
C LEU A 154 7.78 -10.51 -5.70
N MET A 155 7.40 -11.49 -6.53
CA MET A 155 6.66 -12.67 -6.07
C MET A 155 7.49 -13.57 -5.15
N ALA A 156 8.82 -13.59 -5.31
CA ALA A 156 9.73 -14.32 -4.43
C ALA A 156 9.63 -13.88 -2.94
N TYR A 157 9.05 -12.69 -2.71
CA TYR A 157 8.90 -12.08 -1.39
C TYR A 157 7.46 -12.09 -0.88
N SER A 158 6.52 -12.79 -1.50
CA SER A 158 5.11 -12.77 -1.06
C SER A 158 4.52 -14.18 -1.04
N TYR A 159 3.88 -14.55 0.06
CA TYR A 159 3.08 -15.78 0.16
C TYR A 159 1.63 -15.46 -0.22
N GLU A 160 1.15 -16.04 -1.32
CA GLU A 160 -0.26 -15.99 -1.75
C GLU A 160 -0.90 -14.60 -1.59
N GLY A 161 -0.49 -13.62 -2.40
CA GLY A 161 -1.03 -12.28 -2.27
C GLY A 161 -0.30 -11.24 -3.09
N VAL A 162 -0.85 -10.03 -3.08
CA VAL A 162 -0.29 -8.88 -3.78
C VAL A 162 0.61 -8.12 -2.82
N PRO A 163 1.93 -8.12 -3.02
CA PRO A 163 2.76 -7.21 -2.26
C PRO A 163 2.44 -5.78 -2.70
N ASP A 164 2.27 -4.90 -1.72
CA ASP A 164 2.00 -3.50 -1.97
C ASP A 164 3.01 -2.60 -1.29
N ILE A 165 3.21 -1.43 -1.87
CA ILE A 165 4.18 -0.44 -1.45
C ILE A 165 3.42 0.76 -0.92
N ARG A 166 3.49 0.95 0.39
CA ARG A 166 2.95 2.13 1.03
C ARG A 166 3.98 3.24 1.04
N VAL A 167 3.58 4.41 0.56
CA VAL A 167 4.33 5.66 0.68
C VAL A 167 3.49 6.65 1.49
N ILE A 168 4.06 7.22 2.56
CA ILE A 168 3.48 8.38 3.23
C ILE A 168 3.91 9.62 2.46
N VAL A 169 2.94 10.44 2.07
CA VAL A 169 3.17 11.71 1.39
C VAL A 169 2.69 12.85 2.28
N PHE A 170 3.48 13.91 2.38
CA PHE A 170 3.16 15.12 3.13
C PHE A 170 3.46 16.37 2.31
N LYS A 171 2.48 17.26 2.12
CA LYS A 171 2.53 18.41 1.21
C LYS A 171 3.06 18.06 -0.20
N GLY A 172 2.74 16.85 -0.68
CA GLY A 172 3.23 16.34 -1.97
C GLY A 172 4.66 15.80 -1.98
N TYR A 173 5.36 15.77 -0.85
CA TYR A 173 6.67 15.13 -0.71
C TYR A 173 6.52 13.69 -0.21
N PRO A 174 7.07 12.69 -0.92
CA PRO A 174 7.22 11.34 -0.37
C PRO A 174 8.12 11.37 0.86
N VAL A 175 7.59 10.97 2.01
CA VAL A 175 8.27 11.12 3.30
C VAL A 175 8.95 9.84 3.72
N MET A 176 8.28 8.71 3.56
CA MET A 176 8.72 7.41 4.05
C MET A 176 7.96 6.30 3.34
N SER A 177 8.61 5.19 3.05
CA SER A 177 8.03 4.07 2.32
C SER A 177 8.27 2.73 3.01
N MET A 178 7.35 1.79 2.79
CA MET A 178 7.54 0.38 3.11
C MET A 178 6.86 -0.52 2.08
N MET A 179 7.44 -1.68 1.83
CA MET A 179 6.78 -2.79 1.19
C MET A 179 6.11 -3.66 2.26
N ARG A 180 4.90 -4.15 1.97
CA ARG A 180 4.18 -5.10 2.83
C ARG A 180 4.11 -6.43 2.09
N LEU A 181 4.61 -7.46 2.73
CA LEU A 181 4.76 -8.80 2.17
C LEU A 181 3.77 -9.73 2.84
N SER A 182 2.88 -10.34 2.05
CA SER A 182 1.90 -11.28 2.59
C SER A 182 2.58 -12.55 3.07
N THR A 183 2.08 -13.09 4.18
CA THR A 183 2.57 -14.33 4.81
C THR A 183 1.43 -15.31 5.02
N ALA A 184 1.76 -16.57 5.29
CA ALA A 184 0.76 -17.56 5.70
C ALA A 184 0.04 -17.12 6.98
N ALA A 185 0.78 -16.54 7.94
CA ALA A 185 0.22 -16.00 9.19
C ALA A 185 -0.83 -14.89 8.95
N SER A 186 -0.66 -14.12 7.88
CA SER A 186 -1.58 -13.06 7.46
C SER A 186 -2.73 -13.52 6.57
N ASP A 187 -2.85 -14.83 6.30
CA ASP A 187 -3.84 -15.39 5.38
C ASP A 187 -3.75 -14.73 3.99
N GLY A 188 -2.51 -14.59 3.49
CA GLY A 188 -2.23 -14.01 2.18
C GLY A 188 -2.43 -12.49 2.06
N LYS A 189 -2.61 -11.77 3.18
CA LYS A 189 -2.92 -10.33 3.17
C LYS A 189 -1.71 -9.48 3.51
N ALA A 190 -1.52 -8.37 2.80
CA ALA A 190 -0.51 -7.36 3.09
C ALA A 190 -0.87 -6.47 4.32
N ASN A 191 -1.15 -7.10 5.47
CA ASN A 191 -1.55 -6.44 6.71
C ASN A 191 -0.60 -6.81 7.86
N LEU A 192 0.24 -5.85 8.27
CA LEU A 192 1.24 -6.05 9.33
C LEU A 192 0.60 -6.50 10.67
N HIS A 193 -0.61 -6.03 10.97
CA HIS A 193 -1.31 -6.42 12.21
C HIS A 193 -1.79 -7.88 12.18
N GLN A 194 -1.92 -8.47 11.00
CA GLN A 194 -2.28 -9.87 10.81
C GLN A 194 -1.05 -10.77 10.65
N GLY A 195 0.17 -10.23 10.75
CA GLY A 195 1.40 -11.02 10.63
C GLY A 195 2.12 -10.94 9.29
N ALA A 196 1.74 -10.01 8.42
CA ALA A 196 2.53 -9.68 7.23
C ALA A 196 3.90 -9.11 7.63
N VAL A 197 4.92 -9.32 6.80
CA VAL A 197 6.23 -8.67 6.98
C VAL A 197 6.18 -7.26 6.41
N GLY A 198 6.68 -6.29 7.17
CA GLY A 198 6.91 -4.93 6.68
C GLY A 198 8.39 -4.69 6.44
N VAL A 199 8.75 -4.18 5.26
CA VAL A 199 10.14 -3.86 4.89
C VAL A 199 10.23 -2.37 4.58
N GLY A 200 11.00 -1.61 5.36
CA GLY A 200 11.25 -0.20 5.07
C GLY A 200 12.06 -0.05 3.79
N LEU A 201 11.80 0.99 3.01
CA LEU A 201 12.46 1.21 1.73
C LEU A 201 13.22 2.54 1.74
N ASN A 202 14.44 2.52 1.22
CA ASN A 202 15.27 3.72 1.07
C ASN A 202 14.60 4.68 0.07
N MET A 203 14.34 5.91 0.49
CA MET A 203 13.72 6.91 -0.38
C MET A 203 14.58 7.18 -1.62
N ALA A 204 15.91 7.11 -1.52
CA ALA A 204 16.79 7.34 -2.66
C ALA A 204 16.74 6.22 -3.69
N THR A 205 16.86 4.96 -3.25
CA THR A 205 17.18 3.82 -4.13
C THR A 205 16.07 2.78 -4.28
N GLY A 206 15.08 2.77 -3.39
CA GLY A 206 14.04 1.73 -3.35
C GLY A 206 14.52 0.39 -2.79
N GLU A 207 15.71 0.36 -2.17
CA GLU A 207 16.29 -0.83 -1.54
C GLU A 207 15.79 -1.02 -0.11
N ALA A 208 15.76 -2.27 0.34
CA ALA A 208 15.36 -2.61 1.69
C ALA A 208 16.28 -2.00 2.75
N LEU A 209 15.66 -1.42 3.78
CA LEU A 209 16.35 -0.84 4.94
C LEU A 209 16.31 -1.78 6.14
N ARG A 210 15.11 -2.28 6.46
CA ARG A 210 14.85 -3.08 7.66
C ARG A 210 13.53 -3.82 7.55
N GLY A 211 13.56 -5.11 7.87
CA GLY A 211 12.37 -5.96 7.95
C GLY A 211 11.83 -6.05 9.38
N VAL A 212 10.51 -6.09 9.51
CA VAL A 212 9.81 -6.26 10.78
C VAL A 212 8.61 -7.19 10.59
N GLN A 213 8.41 -8.12 11.52
CA GLN A 213 7.20 -8.94 11.65
C GLN A 213 6.84 -9.04 13.13
N PHE A 214 5.57 -8.90 13.49
CA PHE A 214 5.12 -8.91 14.90
C PHE A 214 5.95 -7.97 15.81
N ASP A 215 6.27 -6.78 15.30
CA ASP A 215 7.09 -5.76 15.97
C ASP A 215 8.53 -6.21 16.31
N ARG A 216 9.00 -7.32 15.73
CA ARG A 216 10.36 -7.86 15.88
C ARG A 216 11.16 -7.72 14.56
N PRO A 217 12.49 -7.53 14.61
CA PRO A 217 13.33 -7.56 13.43
C PRO A 217 13.15 -8.87 12.64
N CYS A 218 13.15 -8.75 11.32
CA CYS A 218 13.01 -9.85 10.37
C CYS A 218 14.02 -9.63 9.24
N TYR A 219 14.75 -10.69 8.86
CA TYR A 219 15.83 -10.63 7.87
C TYR A 219 15.53 -11.42 6.61
N ALA A 220 14.67 -12.44 6.70
CA ALA A 220 14.21 -13.24 5.56
C ALA A 220 12.69 -13.40 5.64
N HIS A 221 12.03 -13.57 4.50
CA HIS A 221 10.61 -13.86 4.47
C HIS A 221 10.31 -15.20 5.17
N PRO A 222 9.37 -15.26 6.13
CA PRO A 222 9.16 -16.46 6.95
C PRO A 222 8.71 -17.68 6.14
N ASP A 223 7.90 -17.47 5.10
CA ASP A 223 7.34 -18.56 4.30
C ASP A 223 8.20 -18.94 3.08
N THR A 224 8.76 -17.97 2.34
CA THR A 224 9.58 -18.23 1.14
C THR A 224 11.07 -18.39 1.44
N GLY A 225 11.52 -18.01 2.64
CA GLY A 225 12.94 -18.03 3.03
C GLY A 225 13.80 -16.97 2.34
N HIS A 226 13.23 -16.13 1.47
CA HIS A 226 13.99 -15.20 0.66
C HIS A 226 14.58 -14.06 1.52
N ASP A 227 15.85 -13.75 1.30
CA ASP A 227 16.57 -12.71 2.03
C ASP A 227 16.00 -11.32 1.73
N LEU A 228 15.55 -10.59 2.75
CA LEU A 228 14.97 -9.27 2.61
C LEU A 228 16.01 -8.20 2.24
N ALA A 229 17.31 -8.41 2.51
CA ALA A 229 18.35 -7.45 2.14
C ALA A 229 18.48 -7.30 0.62
N SER A 230 18.16 -8.37 -0.13
CA SER A 230 18.19 -8.38 -1.60
C SER A 230 17.01 -7.64 -2.25
N LEU A 231 15.98 -7.25 -1.47
CA LEU A 231 14.78 -6.63 -2.00
C LEU A 231 15.08 -5.22 -2.52
N LYS A 232 14.76 -5.02 -3.79
CA LYS A 232 14.84 -3.74 -4.49
C LYS A 232 13.60 -3.53 -5.35
N VAL A 233 12.98 -2.38 -5.17
CA VAL A 233 11.78 -2.02 -5.92
C VAL A 233 12.17 -1.46 -7.31
N PRO A 234 11.77 -2.09 -8.42
CA PRO A 234 12.02 -1.55 -9.76
C PRO A 234 11.19 -0.28 -10.01
N GLN A 235 11.63 0.54 -10.97
CA GLN A 235 10.91 1.76 -11.37
C GLN A 235 10.64 2.74 -10.21
N TRP A 236 11.55 2.77 -9.23
CA TRP A 236 11.37 3.50 -7.97
C TRP A 236 11.04 4.98 -8.15
N LYS A 237 11.73 5.67 -9.07
CA LYS A 237 11.47 7.08 -9.35
C LYS A 237 10.04 7.30 -9.84
N THR A 238 9.60 6.52 -10.82
CA THR A 238 8.23 6.55 -11.36
C THR A 238 7.18 6.31 -10.27
N LEU A 239 7.44 5.36 -9.35
CA LEU A 239 6.54 5.09 -8.22
C LEU A 239 6.45 6.30 -7.28
N LEU A 240 7.58 6.94 -6.95
CA LEU A 240 7.59 8.13 -6.10
C LEU A 240 6.93 9.34 -6.77
N ASP A 241 7.11 9.53 -8.07
CA ASP A 241 6.43 10.57 -8.84
C ASP A 241 4.90 10.36 -8.83
N LEU A 242 4.45 9.12 -9.02
CA LEU A 242 3.04 8.73 -8.95
C LEU A 242 2.45 8.97 -7.55
N ALA A 243 3.16 8.55 -6.50
CA ALA A 243 2.76 8.77 -5.11
C ALA A 243 2.69 10.26 -4.77
N ALA A 244 3.70 11.03 -5.17
CA ALA A 244 3.73 12.48 -4.97
C ALA A 244 2.58 13.19 -5.70
N GLY A 245 2.24 12.77 -6.92
CA GLY A 245 1.13 13.32 -7.71
C GLY A 245 -0.27 13.07 -7.11
N CYS A 246 -0.40 12.11 -6.19
CA CYS A 246 -1.64 11.89 -5.45
C CYS A 246 -2.01 13.09 -4.54
N TYR A 247 -1.04 13.97 -4.22
CA TYR A 247 -1.30 15.21 -3.52
C TYR A 247 -2.11 16.20 -4.37
N GLU A 248 -1.68 16.47 -5.61
CA GLU A 248 -2.41 17.31 -6.57
C GLU A 248 -3.80 16.74 -6.85
N MET A 249 -3.86 15.41 -7.00
CA MET A 249 -5.11 14.71 -7.26
C MET A 249 -6.16 14.93 -6.17
N THR A 250 -5.75 14.87 -4.89
CA THR A 250 -6.69 14.83 -3.75
C THR A 250 -6.81 16.15 -2.99
N GLY A 251 -5.79 17.01 -3.05
CA GLY A 251 -5.64 18.19 -2.18
C GLY A 251 -5.45 17.86 -0.69
N LEU A 252 -5.21 16.60 -0.32
CA LEU A 252 -4.97 16.19 1.06
C LEU A 252 -3.49 16.34 1.39
N GLY A 253 -3.13 17.20 2.35
CA GLY A 253 -1.74 17.46 2.68
C GLY A 253 -1.01 16.34 3.41
N TYR A 254 -1.69 15.35 3.97
CA TYR A 254 -1.08 14.15 4.58
C TYR A 254 -1.85 12.90 4.14
N LEU A 255 -1.20 11.99 3.42
CA LEU A 255 -1.84 10.79 2.87
C LEU A 255 -0.91 9.59 2.89
N GLY A 256 -1.49 8.40 2.95
CA GLY A 256 -0.82 7.16 2.54
C GLY A 256 -1.28 6.79 1.15
N THR A 257 -0.33 6.43 0.30
CA THR A 257 -0.58 5.90 -1.03
C THR A 257 -0.11 4.46 -1.06
N ASP A 258 -0.98 3.54 -1.43
CA ASP A 258 -0.65 2.13 -1.57
C ASP A 258 -0.57 1.80 -3.05
N MET A 259 0.61 1.35 -3.45
CA MET A 259 1.01 1.15 -4.84
C MET A 259 1.30 -0.32 -5.10
N VAL A 260 1.11 -0.75 -6.33
CA VAL A 260 1.52 -2.07 -6.82
C VAL A 260 2.36 -1.91 -8.07
N LEU A 261 3.14 -2.93 -8.39
CA LEU A 261 3.93 -2.97 -9.61
C LEU A 261 3.33 -4.00 -10.57
N ASP A 262 2.82 -3.50 -11.68
CA ASP A 262 2.36 -4.33 -12.78
C ASP A 262 3.49 -4.53 -13.80
N ARG A 263 3.67 -5.76 -14.26
CA ARG A 263 4.71 -6.17 -15.21
C ARG A 263 4.67 -5.38 -16.52
N LYS A 264 3.47 -5.02 -16.99
CA LYS A 264 3.26 -4.37 -18.28
C LYS A 264 3.16 -2.85 -18.18
N HIS A 265 2.49 -2.35 -17.15
CA HIS A 265 2.15 -0.93 -17.03
C HIS A 265 2.97 -0.19 -15.95
N GLY A 266 3.81 -0.90 -15.20
CA GLY A 266 4.65 -0.33 -14.15
C GLY A 266 3.88 0.01 -12.87
N PRO A 267 4.33 1.02 -12.10
CA PRO A 267 3.66 1.45 -10.87
C PRO A 267 2.21 1.85 -11.09
N MET A 268 1.31 1.33 -10.26
CA MET A 268 -0.11 1.67 -10.24
C MET A 268 -0.57 2.02 -8.83
N LEU A 269 -1.47 2.99 -8.71
CA LEU A 269 -2.20 3.28 -7.49
C LEU A 269 -3.27 2.21 -7.23
N LEU A 270 -3.20 1.57 -6.07
CA LEU A 270 -4.18 0.59 -5.60
C LEU A 270 -5.22 1.22 -4.67
N GLU A 271 -4.77 1.91 -3.62
CA GLU A 271 -5.63 2.61 -2.67
C GLU A 271 -4.98 3.86 -2.09
N LEU A 272 -5.82 4.77 -1.58
CA LEU A 272 -5.40 5.95 -0.84
C LEU A 272 -5.97 5.91 0.56
N ASN A 273 -5.24 6.50 1.51
CA ASN A 273 -5.64 6.54 2.90
C ASN A 273 -5.38 7.93 3.50
N ALA A 274 -6.45 8.60 3.98
CA ALA A 274 -6.32 9.88 4.69
C ALA A 274 -5.71 9.75 6.10
N ARG A 275 -5.62 8.52 6.63
CA ARG A 275 -5.19 8.21 8.00
C ARG A 275 -4.23 7.00 8.03
N PRO A 276 -3.12 7.02 7.29
CA PRO A 276 -2.24 5.86 7.17
C PRO A 276 -1.62 5.48 8.52
N GLY A 277 -1.45 4.17 8.74
CA GLY A 277 -0.83 3.61 9.93
C GLY A 277 0.61 4.07 10.14
N LEU A 278 1.11 3.95 11.38
CA LEU A 278 2.44 4.44 11.77
C LEU A 278 3.49 3.32 11.89
N ALA A 279 3.13 2.08 11.58
CA ALA A 279 4.04 0.92 11.61
C ALA A 279 5.24 1.08 10.67
N ILE A 280 5.11 1.91 9.64
CA ILE A 280 6.18 2.30 8.73
C ILE A 280 7.40 2.90 9.44
N GLN A 281 7.23 3.53 10.61
CA GLN A 281 8.35 4.02 11.43
C GLN A 281 9.20 2.87 11.98
N MET A 282 8.57 1.73 12.28
CA MET A 282 9.28 0.55 12.79
C MET A 282 10.09 -0.11 11.68
N THR A 283 9.52 -0.20 10.48
CA THR A 283 10.18 -0.79 9.31
C THR A 283 11.31 0.10 8.78
N ASN A 284 11.30 1.41 9.07
CA ASN A 284 12.38 2.34 8.70
C ASN A 284 13.39 2.61 9.83
N GLY A 285 13.15 2.09 11.04
CA GLY A 285 14.04 2.29 12.20
C GLY A 285 14.07 3.72 12.78
N GLU A 286 13.27 4.64 12.23
CA GLU A 286 13.21 6.05 12.61
C GLU A 286 11.80 6.63 12.52
N GLY A 287 11.60 7.77 13.18
CA GLY A 287 10.30 8.42 13.23
C GLY A 287 10.08 9.50 12.18
N LEU A 288 8.81 9.76 11.89
CA LEU A 288 8.41 10.70 10.84
C LEU A 288 8.68 12.16 11.20
N ARG A 289 8.79 12.51 12.49
CA ARG A 289 8.76 13.92 12.94
C ARG A 289 9.77 14.79 12.22
N ARG A 290 11.03 14.37 12.19
CA ARG A 290 12.12 15.19 11.61
C ARG A 290 11.90 15.45 10.13
N ARG A 291 11.44 14.43 9.38
CA ARG A 291 11.11 14.53 7.96
C ARG A 291 9.93 15.48 7.72
N LEU A 292 8.88 15.36 8.52
CA LEU A 292 7.70 16.23 8.44
C LEU A 292 8.03 17.68 8.81
N ASP A 293 8.78 17.91 9.88
CA ASP A 293 9.22 19.24 10.32
C ASP A 293 10.11 19.91 9.26
N LEU A 294 10.90 19.13 8.50
CA LEU A 294 11.69 19.63 7.37
C LEU A 294 10.82 20.03 6.17
N ILE A 295 9.79 19.24 5.85
CA ILE A 295 8.84 19.53 4.78
C ILE A 295 7.97 20.76 5.09
N GLU A 296 7.59 20.98 6.35
CA GLU A 296 6.85 22.20 6.75
C GLU A 296 7.60 23.50 6.39
N ARG A 297 8.93 23.44 6.24
CA ARG A 297 9.78 24.58 5.88
C ARG A 297 9.95 24.79 4.38
N GLN A 298 9.45 23.87 3.56
CA GLN A 298 9.56 23.98 2.10
C GLN A 298 8.49 24.92 1.55
N PRO A 299 8.78 25.67 0.48
CA PRO A 299 7.81 26.54 -0.16
C PRO A 299 6.67 25.72 -0.78
N ASP A 300 5.52 26.36 -0.95
CA ASP A 300 4.40 25.78 -1.69
C ASP A 300 4.63 25.87 -3.21
N GLY A 301 3.86 25.13 -4.00
CA GLY A 301 3.93 25.19 -5.48
C GLY A 301 5.16 24.53 -6.11
N VAL A 302 5.96 23.79 -5.35
CA VAL A 302 7.10 23.03 -5.88
C VAL A 302 6.58 21.86 -6.74
N SER A 303 7.17 21.67 -7.92
CA SER A 303 6.78 20.59 -8.83
C SER A 303 7.03 19.20 -8.24
N VAL A 304 6.23 18.21 -8.66
CA VAL A 304 6.35 16.80 -8.25
C VAL A 304 7.79 16.30 -8.33
N GLU A 305 8.44 16.48 -9.48
CA GLU A 305 9.82 16.04 -9.71
C GLU A 305 10.81 16.61 -8.69
N LYS A 306 10.70 17.91 -8.37
CA LYS A 306 11.56 18.57 -7.37
C LYS A 306 11.27 18.08 -5.96
N ARG A 307 10.01 17.81 -5.61
CA ARG A 307 9.65 17.24 -4.30
C ARG A 307 10.17 15.82 -4.14
N VAL A 308 10.12 15.02 -5.20
CA VAL A 308 10.69 13.67 -5.22
C VAL A 308 12.21 13.72 -5.13
N ALA A 309 12.88 14.57 -5.91
CA ALA A 309 14.33 14.73 -5.81
C ALA A 309 14.77 15.20 -4.41
N PHE A 310 14.03 16.13 -3.80
CA PHE A 310 14.24 16.56 -2.42
C PHE A 310 14.14 15.38 -1.45
N ALA A 311 13.08 14.56 -1.56
CA ALA A 311 12.89 13.41 -0.71
C ALA A 311 14.01 12.37 -0.88
N GLN A 312 14.40 12.07 -2.13
CA GLN A 312 15.48 11.15 -2.44
C GLN A 312 16.82 11.62 -1.83
N HIS A 313 17.10 12.92 -1.88
CA HIS A 313 18.33 13.48 -1.32
C HIS A 313 18.31 13.53 0.21
N HIS A 314 17.29 14.13 0.81
CA HIS A 314 17.26 14.41 2.26
C HIS A 314 16.85 13.21 3.12
N PHE A 315 16.21 12.20 2.53
CA PHE A 315 15.69 11.04 3.26
C PHE A 315 16.36 9.72 2.87
N ALA A 316 17.49 9.80 2.15
CA ALA A 316 18.39 8.68 1.90
C ALA A 316 18.87 8.05 3.20
N ARG A 317 19.05 6.74 3.20
CA ARG A 317 19.46 5.96 4.38
C ARG A 317 20.37 4.81 3.98
N THR A 318 21.30 4.44 4.85
CA THR A 318 22.02 3.16 4.77
C THR A 318 21.13 2.04 5.28
N SER A 319 21.16 0.88 4.63
CA SER A 319 20.41 -0.30 5.05
C SER A 319 20.94 -0.86 6.38
N GLU A 320 20.03 -1.29 7.25
CA GLU A 320 20.35 -2.02 8.49
C GLU A 320 20.36 -3.55 8.24
N LEU A 321 19.98 -4.00 7.03
CA LEU A 321 19.95 -5.42 6.66
C LEU A 321 21.27 -5.89 6.04
N THR A 322 22.02 -4.99 5.40
CA THR A 322 23.37 -5.27 4.96
C THR A 322 24.31 -5.08 6.16
N THR A 323 24.77 -6.18 6.75
CA THR A 323 25.92 -6.11 7.64
C THR A 323 27.13 -5.72 6.80
N ASP A 324 27.61 -4.49 6.93
CA ASP A 324 29.02 -4.24 6.68
C ASP A 324 29.78 -5.17 7.63
N SER A 325 30.43 -6.21 7.10
CA SER A 325 31.44 -6.95 7.85
C SER A 325 32.50 -5.93 8.30
N PRO A 326 32.69 -5.68 9.61
CA PRO A 326 33.82 -4.89 10.03
C PRO A 326 35.08 -5.72 9.77
N ASP A 327 35.94 -5.21 8.88
CA ASP A 327 37.37 -5.51 8.75
C ASP A 327 37.83 -6.95 9.04
N THR A 328 37.92 -7.76 7.99
CA THR A 328 39.07 -8.70 7.87
C THR A 328 40.28 -7.91 7.36
N SER A 329 40.89 -7.10 8.21
CA SER A 329 42.14 -6.40 7.88
C SER A 329 43.05 -6.17 9.10
N SER A 330 43.52 -7.25 9.74
CA SER A 330 44.90 -7.33 10.27
C SER A 330 45.16 -8.67 10.96
N ALA A 331 45.59 -9.67 10.19
CA ALA A 331 46.37 -10.79 10.71
C ALA A 331 47.59 -10.95 9.81
N THR A 332 48.51 -9.99 9.91
CA THR A 332 49.88 -10.10 9.42
C THR A 332 50.79 -9.33 10.38
N ALA A 333 51.36 -10.06 11.32
CA ALA A 333 52.70 -9.94 11.94
C ALA A 333 52.65 -10.57 13.34
#